data_AF-A0A6G6KDT3-F1
#
_entry.id   AF-A0A6G6KDT3-F1
#
_cell.length_a   1.000
_cell.length_b   1.000
_cell.length_c   1.000
_cell.angle_alpha   90.00
_cell.angle_beta   90.00
_cell.angle_gamma   90.00
#
_symmetry.space_group_name_H-M   'P 1'
#
loop_
_entity.id
_entity.type
_entity.pdbx_description
1 polymer ?
#
loop_
_entity_poly.entity_id
_entity_poly.type
_entity_poly.pdbx_seq_one_letter_code
_entity_poly.pdbx_strand_id
1 'polypeptide(L)'
;MPSLFTPLSPDECREILDEQVERKTFFSGLGLRPKTSRVVGRIDGEFIELEASADPFSMQLVGELILCERGTEIRYEWVRGMGHHFYGSADVDSSDVLEFLREWLQAVPEDSPDAGDAEPWE
;
A
#
# COMPACT_ATOMS: atom_id res chain seq x y z
N MET A 1 -10.17 -7.54 9.33
CA MET A 1 -9.37 -7.14 8.15
C MET A 1 -8.13 -6.46 8.68
N PRO A 2 -6.94 -6.73 8.14
CA PRO A 2 -5.72 -6.04 8.55
C PRO A 2 -5.84 -4.54 8.26
N SER A 3 -5.17 -3.73 9.09
CA SER A 3 -5.11 -2.28 8.95
C SER A 3 -3.67 -1.78 9.13
N LEU A 4 -3.38 -0.66 8.47
CA LEU A 4 -2.21 0.18 8.76
C LEU A 4 -2.69 1.56 9.19
N PHE A 5 -1.86 2.25 9.94
CA PHE A 5 -2.09 3.61 10.36
C PHE A 5 -1.00 4.52 9.81
N THR A 6 -1.39 5.70 9.34
CA THR A 6 -0.49 6.79 8.98
C THR A 6 -0.95 8.10 9.64
N PRO A 7 -0.03 8.97 10.10
CA PRO A 7 -0.39 10.29 10.62
C PRO A 7 -0.88 11.25 9.53
N LEU A 8 -0.73 10.90 8.26
CA LEU A 8 -1.12 11.73 7.12
C LEU A 8 -2.65 11.77 6.97
N SER A 9 -3.15 12.88 6.43
CA SER A 9 -4.56 12.98 6.02
C SER A 9 -4.84 12.14 4.78
N PRO A 10 -6.11 11.75 4.51
CA PRO A 10 -6.45 11.00 3.32
C PRO A 10 -6.10 11.74 2.02
N ASP A 11 -6.20 13.07 2.01
CA ASP A 11 -5.77 13.91 0.89
C ASP A 11 -4.27 13.78 0.60
N GLU A 12 -3.43 13.89 1.63
CA GLU A 12 -1.98 13.74 1.49
C GLU A 12 -1.60 12.31 1.07
N CYS A 13 -2.27 11.30 1.65
CA CYS A 13 -2.08 9.92 1.22
C CYS A 13 -2.38 9.76 -0.26
N ARG A 14 -3.48 10.32 -0.75
CA ARG A 14 -3.86 10.25 -2.16
C ARG A 14 -2.86 10.95 -3.06
N GLU A 15 -2.44 12.16 -2.70
CA GLU A 15 -1.46 12.92 -3.48
C GLU A 15 -0.14 12.15 -3.61
N ILE A 16 0.36 11.60 -2.50
CA ILE A 16 1.58 10.79 -2.50
C ILE A 16 1.35 9.51 -3.31
N LEU A 17 0.28 8.75 -3.06
CA LEU A 17 0.02 7.52 -3.81
C LEU A 17 -0.13 7.79 -5.31
N ASP A 18 -0.84 8.85 -5.73
CA ASP A 18 -0.97 9.22 -7.14
C ASP A 18 0.37 9.64 -7.77
N GLU A 19 1.28 10.26 -7.00
CA GLU A 19 2.61 10.62 -7.49
C GLU A 19 3.53 9.40 -7.61
N GLN A 20 3.45 8.48 -6.65
CA GLN A 20 4.38 7.37 -6.52
C GLN A 20 3.95 6.11 -7.28
N VAL A 21 2.64 5.88 -7.44
CA VAL A 21 2.09 4.65 -8.03
C VAL A 21 1.99 4.78 -9.55
N GLU A 22 2.46 3.76 -10.26
CA GLU A 22 2.19 3.68 -11.69
C GLU A 22 0.74 3.26 -11.95
N ARG A 23 0.04 4.02 -12.80
CA ARG A 23 -1.32 3.64 -13.21
C ARG A 23 -1.31 2.28 -13.89
N LYS A 24 -2.27 1.44 -13.50
CA LYS A 24 -2.58 0.14 -14.12
C LYS A 24 -3.11 0.29 -15.56
N THR A 25 -2.25 0.68 -16.49
CA THR A 25 -2.56 0.70 -17.92
C THR A 25 -2.02 -0.54 -18.61
N PHE A 26 -2.90 -1.31 -19.29
CA PHE A 26 -2.55 -2.45 -20.15
C PHE A 26 -1.58 -2.09 -21.30
N PHE A 27 -1.35 -0.81 -21.54
CA PHE A 27 -0.42 -0.27 -22.55
C PHE A 27 0.48 0.80 -21.91
N SER A 28 1.57 0.38 -21.26
CA SER A 28 2.65 1.23 -20.73
C SER A 28 3.48 1.91 -21.84
N GLY A 29 2.86 2.26 -22.97
CA GLY A 29 3.50 2.68 -24.21
C GLY A 29 3.72 4.18 -24.40
N LEU A 30 3.36 5.03 -23.42
CA LEU A 30 3.42 6.50 -23.58
C LEU A 30 4.59 7.18 -22.86
N GLY A 31 5.48 6.43 -22.19
CA GLY A 31 6.78 6.94 -21.77
C GLY A 31 6.80 8.06 -20.71
N LEU A 32 5.65 8.45 -20.15
CA LEU A 32 5.58 9.31 -18.97
C LEU A 32 5.71 8.41 -17.74
N ARG A 33 6.96 8.14 -17.35
CA ARG A 33 7.28 7.37 -16.16
C ARG A 33 6.97 8.20 -14.90
N PRO A 34 6.17 7.68 -13.96
CA PRO A 34 6.21 8.13 -12.57
C PRO A 34 7.64 8.02 -12.04
N LYS A 35 8.03 8.92 -11.15
CA LYS A 35 9.46 9.13 -10.88
C LYS A 35 10.09 8.12 -9.92
N THR A 36 9.36 7.25 -9.21
CA THR A 36 9.89 6.88 -7.88
C THR A 36 9.52 5.52 -7.23
N SER A 37 8.63 4.66 -7.74
CA SER A 37 8.34 3.34 -7.09
C SER A 37 8.20 2.16 -8.05
N ARG A 38 8.35 0.92 -7.54
CA ARG A 38 8.09 -0.34 -8.27
C ARG A 38 6.63 -0.80 -8.22
N VAL A 39 5.80 -0.16 -7.38
CA VAL A 39 4.40 -0.52 -7.16
C VAL A 39 3.51 0.08 -8.24
N VAL A 40 2.59 -0.73 -8.76
CA VAL A 40 1.54 -0.31 -9.70
C VAL A 40 0.18 -0.36 -9.00
N GLY A 41 -0.79 0.40 -9.50
CA GLY A 41 -2.08 0.47 -8.84
C GLY A 41 -3.05 1.50 -9.39
N ARG A 42 -4.13 1.71 -8.63
CA ARG A 42 -5.19 2.67 -8.88
C ARG A 42 -5.68 3.26 -7.56
N ILE A 43 -5.82 4.58 -7.55
CA ILE A 43 -6.39 5.36 -6.46
C ILE A 43 -7.67 6.00 -7.00
N ASP A 44 -8.79 5.84 -6.30
CA ASP A 44 -10.09 6.39 -6.71
C ASP A 44 -10.91 6.85 -5.50
N GLY A 45 -10.81 8.14 -5.19
CA GLY A 45 -11.36 8.67 -3.94
C GLY A 45 -10.65 8.03 -2.74
N GLU A 46 -11.40 7.40 -1.85
CA GLU A 46 -10.84 6.71 -0.67
C GLU A 46 -10.36 5.29 -0.99
N PHE A 47 -10.70 4.76 -2.17
CA PHE A 47 -10.34 3.40 -2.55
C PHE A 47 -8.91 3.32 -3.11
N ILE A 48 -8.18 2.29 -2.70
CA ILE A 48 -6.84 1.98 -3.19
C ILE A 48 -6.74 0.53 -3.67
N GLU A 49 -6.08 0.33 -4.81
CA GLU A 49 -5.67 -0.97 -5.33
C GLU A 49 -4.18 -0.90 -5.67
N LEU A 50 -3.35 -1.75 -5.06
CA LEU A 50 -1.90 -1.74 -5.20
C LEU A 50 -1.37 -3.16 -5.43
N GLU A 51 -0.35 -3.33 -6.26
CA GLU A 51 0.32 -4.60 -6.48
C GLU A 51 1.80 -4.36 -6.83
N ALA A 52 2.66 -5.32 -6.51
CA ALA A 52 4.11 -5.18 -6.71
C ALA A 52 4.51 -5.23 -8.20
N SER A 53 3.64 -5.75 -9.07
CA SER A 53 3.87 -5.80 -10.51
C SER A 53 2.56 -5.82 -11.30
N ALA A 54 2.58 -5.31 -12.53
CA ALA A 54 1.42 -5.38 -13.44
C ALA A 54 1.18 -6.78 -14.04
N ASP A 55 1.80 -7.82 -13.47
CA ASP A 55 1.66 -9.19 -13.95
C ASP A 55 0.31 -9.79 -13.49
N PRO A 56 -0.42 -10.52 -14.36
CA PRO A 56 -1.74 -11.09 -14.02
C PRO A 56 -1.74 -12.07 -12.83
N PHE A 57 -0.57 -12.58 -12.45
CA PHE A 57 -0.39 -13.51 -11.35
C PHE A 57 -0.08 -12.81 -10.01
N SER A 58 0.15 -11.50 -10.00
CA SER A 58 0.54 -10.77 -8.78
C SER A 58 -0.60 -10.72 -7.75
N MET A 59 -0.22 -10.61 -6.48
CA MET A 59 -1.17 -10.29 -5.41
C MET A 59 -1.48 -8.81 -5.34
N GLN A 60 -2.76 -8.50 -5.16
CA GLN A 60 -3.28 -7.15 -5.04
C GLN A 60 -3.66 -6.88 -3.59
N LEU A 61 -3.19 -5.76 -3.07
CA LEU A 61 -3.78 -5.08 -1.92
C LEU A 61 -4.97 -4.28 -2.42
N VAL A 62 -6.15 -4.57 -1.90
CA VAL A 62 -7.36 -3.78 -2.14
C VAL A 62 -7.80 -3.20 -0.81
N GLY A 63 -8.02 -1.89 -0.74
CA GLY A 63 -8.29 -1.22 0.52
C GLY A 63 -8.98 0.12 0.42
N GLU A 64 -9.14 0.74 1.57
CA GLU A 64 -9.80 2.02 1.78
C GLU A 64 -9.01 2.89 2.76
N LEU A 65 -8.93 4.18 2.45
CA LEU A 65 -8.38 5.24 3.28
C LEU A 65 -9.50 5.83 4.14
N ILE A 66 -9.43 5.65 5.45
CA ILE A 66 -10.46 6.07 6.39
C ILE A 66 -9.90 7.16 7.29
N LEU A 67 -10.53 8.34 7.31
CA LEU A 67 -10.14 9.43 8.20
C LEU A 67 -10.42 9.05 9.66
N CYS A 68 -9.39 9.21 10.50
CA CYS A 68 -9.42 8.99 11.93
C CYS A 68 -8.97 10.25 12.69
N GLU A 69 -9.16 10.29 14.01
CA GLU A 69 -8.80 11.46 14.83
C GLU A 69 -7.30 11.84 14.76
N ARG A 70 -6.44 10.86 14.47
CA ARG A 70 -4.99 11.01 14.50
C ARG A 70 -4.32 10.97 13.12
N GLY A 71 -5.07 10.78 12.04
CA GLY A 71 -4.53 10.55 10.71
C GLY A 71 -5.46 9.67 9.86
N THR A 72 -4.90 8.73 9.11
CA THR A 72 -5.64 7.85 8.21
C THR A 72 -5.40 6.38 8.57
N GLU A 73 -6.48 5.62 8.71
CA GLU A 73 -6.46 4.17 8.76
C GLU A 73 -6.59 3.61 7.34
N ILE A 74 -5.66 2.75 6.95
CA ILE A 74 -5.68 2.02 5.68
C ILE A 74 -6.20 0.62 5.97
N ARG A 75 -7.49 0.37 5.74
CA ARG A 75 -8.06 -0.98 5.85
C ARG A 75 -7.90 -1.69 4.53
N TYR A 76 -7.41 -2.93 4.55
CA TYR A 76 -7.16 -3.65 3.31
C TYR A 76 -7.41 -5.14 3.41
N GLU A 77 -7.50 -5.77 2.25
CA GLU A 77 -7.48 -7.19 2.04
C GLU A 77 -6.55 -7.57 0.89
N TRP A 78 -6.08 -8.80 0.91
CA TRP A 78 -5.24 -9.35 -0.14
C TRP A 78 -6.08 -10.17 -1.11
N VAL A 79 -6.12 -9.73 -2.36
CA VAL A 79 -6.78 -10.41 -3.47
C VAL A 79 -5.72 -11.09 -4.34
N ARG A 80 -5.91 -12.37 -4.65
CA ARG A 80 -4.98 -13.14 -5.48
C ARG A 80 -5.32 -12.98 -6.96
N GLY A 81 -4.32 -12.68 -7.80
CA GLY A 81 -4.44 -12.76 -9.26
C GLY A 81 -4.76 -14.18 -9.78
N MET A 82 -5.32 -14.27 -10.99
CA MET A 82 -5.64 -15.56 -11.62
C MET A 82 -4.36 -16.34 -11.91
N GLY A 83 -4.08 -17.41 -11.15
CA GLY A 83 -2.94 -18.31 -11.38
C GLY A 83 -1.86 -18.25 -10.30
N HIS A 84 -2.05 -17.45 -9.25
CA HIS A 84 -1.14 -17.33 -8.10
C HIS A 84 -0.86 -18.68 -7.37
N HIS A 85 -1.70 -19.70 -7.54
CA HIS A 85 -1.44 -21.04 -6.94
C HIS A 85 -0.21 -21.76 -7.52
N PHE A 86 0.30 -21.33 -8.67
CA PHE A 86 1.36 -22.04 -9.40
C PHE A 86 2.75 -21.40 -9.27
N TYR A 87 2.84 -20.14 -8.83
CA TYR A 87 4.10 -19.38 -8.77
C TYR A 87 4.20 -18.69 -7.39
N GLY A 88 5.23 -19.03 -6.62
CA GLY A 88 5.36 -18.69 -5.19
C GLY A 88 5.84 -17.27 -4.89
N SER A 89 5.15 -16.23 -5.38
CA SER A 89 5.53 -14.82 -5.12
C SER A 89 4.65 -14.07 -4.10
N ALA A 90 3.63 -14.69 -3.51
CA ALA A 90 2.72 -14.06 -2.52
C ALA A 90 3.41 -13.21 -1.45
N ASP A 91 4.40 -13.81 -0.78
CA ASP A 91 5.06 -13.20 0.36
C ASP A 91 5.99 -12.05 -0.08
N VAL A 92 6.52 -12.12 -1.31
CA VAL A 92 7.35 -11.07 -1.89
C VAL A 92 6.48 -9.90 -2.32
N ASP A 93 5.39 -10.18 -3.05
CA ASP A 93 4.45 -9.16 -3.52
C ASP A 93 3.84 -8.38 -2.35
N SER A 94 3.46 -9.08 -1.27
CA SER A 94 2.91 -8.43 -0.08
C SER A 94 3.95 -7.61 0.67
N SER A 95 5.20 -8.09 0.77
CA SER A 95 6.28 -7.35 1.42
C SER A 95 6.61 -6.06 0.68
N ASP A 96 6.70 -6.10 -0.65
CA ASP A 96 7.04 -4.93 -1.48
C ASP A 96 5.97 -3.83 -1.36
N VAL A 97 4.68 -4.20 -1.40
CA VAL A 97 3.58 -3.23 -1.24
C VAL A 97 3.54 -2.64 0.18
N LEU A 98 3.78 -3.45 1.21
CA LEU A 98 3.82 -2.94 2.59
C LEU A 98 5.04 -2.06 2.86
N GLU A 99 6.21 -2.40 2.29
CA GLU A 99 7.41 -1.57 2.34
C GLU A 99 7.15 -0.22 1.67
N PHE A 100 6.53 -0.23 0.50
CA PHE A 100 6.11 0.98 -0.20
C PHE A 100 5.20 1.87 0.65
N LEU A 101 4.15 1.31 1.26
CA LEU A 101 3.24 2.07 2.13
C LEU A 101 3.97 2.63 3.36
N ARG A 102 4.94 1.89 3.91
CA ARG A 102 5.75 2.37 5.03
C ARG A 102 6.71 3.48 4.62
N GLU A 103 7.38 3.35 3.48
CA GLU A 103 8.35 4.32 2.98
C GLU A 103 7.68 5.66 2.67
N TRP A 104 6.58 5.63 1.93
CA TRP A 104 5.96 6.83 1.39
C TRP A 104 4.87 7.42 2.27
N LEU A 105 4.12 6.57 2.99
CA LEU A 105 3.04 7.03 3.87
C LEU A 105 3.38 6.93 5.36
N GLN A 106 4.56 6.43 5.74
CA GLN A 106 4.87 6.13 7.15
C GLN A 106 3.84 5.18 7.79
N ALA A 107 3.23 4.31 6.96
CA ALA A 107 2.19 3.41 7.40
C ALA A 107 2.75 2.28 8.29
N VAL A 108 2.18 2.11 9.47
CA VAL A 108 2.57 1.09 10.45
C VAL A 108 1.38 0.23 10.85
N PRO A 109 1.56 -1.06 11.19
CA PRO A 109 0.47 -1.88 11.73
C PRO A 109 -0.15 -1.23 12.97
N GLU A 110 -1.48 -1.21 13.06
CA GLU A 110 -2.20 -0.65 14.22
C GLU A 110 -1.84 -1.41 15.52
N ASP A 111 -1.53 -2.70 15.42
CA ASP A 111 -1.10 -3.58 16.51
C ASP A 111 0.41 -3.51 16.83
N SER A 112 1.18 -2.59 16.25
CA SER A 112 2.61 -2.47 16.60
C SER A 112 2.76 -2.04 18.08
N PRO A 113 3.35 -2.87 18.97
CA PRO A 113 3.41 -2.62 20.41
C PRO A 113 4.37 -1.49 20.83
N ASP A 114 4.80 -0.63 19.91
CA ASP A 114 5.85 0.38 20.14
C ASP A 114 5.27 1.79 20.44
N ALA A 115 4.16 1.84 21.18
CA ALA A 115 3.56 3.09 21.66
C ALA A 115 3.51 3.23 23.19
N GLY A 116 4.09 2.29 23.94
CA GLY A 116 4.16 2.43 25.39
C GLY A 116 4.86 1.27 26.07
N ASP A 117 6.16 1.42 26.32
CA ASP A 117 6.84 1.08 27.58
C ASP A 117 8.34 1.34 27.43
N ALA A 118 8.71 2.62 27.41
CA ALA A 118 10.05 3.00 27.83
C ALA A 118 10.06 2.92 29.37
N GLU A 119 10.38 1.74 29.92
CA GLU A 119 10.58 1.61 31.36
C GLU A 119 11.65 2.59 31.83
N PRO A 120 11.42 3.37 32.90
CA PRO A 120 12.45 4.18 33.52
C PRO A 120 13.35 3.24 34.34
N TRP A 121 14.44 2.77 33.74
CA TRP A 121 15.69 2.39 34.37
C TRP A 121 15.93 3.19 35.67
N GLU A 122 15.67 2.52 36.81
CA GLU A 122 16.02 2.95 38.18
C GLU A 122 17.52 2.87 38.44
#